data_AF-A0AA91KKW0-F1
#
_entry.id   AF-A0AA91KKW0-F1
#
_cell.length_a   1.000
_cell.length_b   1.000
_cell.length_c   1.000
_cell.angle_alpha   90.00
_cell.angle_beta   90.00
_cell.angle_gamma   90.00
#
_symmetry.space_group_name_H-M   'P 1'
#
loop_
_entity.id
_entity.type
_entity.pdbx_description
1 polymer ?
#
loop_
_entity_poly.entity_id
_entity_poly.type
_entity_poly.pdbx_seq_one_letter_code
_entity_poly.pdbx_strand_id
1 'polypeptide(L)' 'MLQRVFDATCFAARVPRRGERAERLAKFIMDEFRIGNIDERTLLECALWRERRRIAVNTEVLETVEIWVARPGRRNPRYH' A
#
# COMPACT_ATOMS: atom_id res chain seq x y z
N MET A 1 -10.90 13.13 -16.39
CA MET A 1 -9.85 12.10 -16.23
C MET A 1 -9.44 11.95 -14.76
N LEU A 2 -8.73 12.92 -14.16
CA LEU A 2 -8.23 12.82 -12.78
C LEU A 2 -9.31 12.56 -11.71
N GLN A 3 -10.46 13.24 -11.80
CA GLN A 3 -11.59 12.96 -10.90
C GLN A 3 -12.14 11.54 -11.05
N ARG A 4 -12.16 10.95 -12.26
CA ARG A 4 -12.62 9.56 -12.49
C ARG A 4 -11.64 8.55 -11.88
N VAL A 5 -10.34 8.77 -12.07
CA VAL A 5 -9.28 7.98 -11.44
C VAL A 5 -9.43 8.04 -9.92
N PHE A 6 -9.56 9.25 -9.37
CA PHE A 6 -9.75 9.46 -7.95
C PHE A 6 -10.99 8.73 -7.42
N ASP A 7 -12.12 8.83 -8.11
CA ASP A 7 -13.36 8.17 -7.69
C ASP A 7 -13.25 6.65 -7.72
N ALA A 8 -12.68 6.10 -8.80
CA ALA A 8 -12.46 4.68 -8.97
C ALA A 8 -11.51 4.13 -7.91
N THR A 9 -10.42 4.86 -7.58
CA THR A 9 -9.52 4.48 -6.49
C THR A 9 -10.21 4.59 -5.13
N CYS A 10 -10.98 5.65 -4.86
CA CYS A 10 -11.75 5.79 -3.62
C CYS A 10 -12.75 4.64 -3.44
N PHE A 11 -13.45 4.24 -4.52
CA PHE A 11 -14.38 3.13 -4.51
C PHE A 11 -13.66 1.80 -4.24
N ALA A 12 -12.58 1.50 -4.96
CA ALA A 12 -11.84 0.26 -4.84
C ALA A 12 -11.10 0.10 -3.50
N ALA A 13 -10.53 1.19 -2.98
CA ALA A 13 -9.80 1.19 -1.71
C ALA A 13 -10.71 1.46 -0.49
N ARG A 14 -12.02 1.64 -0.70
CA ARG A 14 -13.01 2.06 0.33
C ARG A 14 -12.53 3.27 1.15
N VAL A 15 -11.83 4.19 0.49
CA VAL A 15 -11.32 5.41 1.13
C VAL A 15 -12.48 6.39 1.26
N PRO A 16 -12.79 6.90 2.46
CA PRO A 16 -13.81 7.92 2.62
C PRO A 16 -13.41 9.15 1.81
N ARG A 17 -14.33 9.63 0.96
CA ARG A 17 -14.14 10.79 0.06
C ARG A 17 -13.74 12.09 0.78
N ARG A 18 -13.93 12.15 2.10
CA ARG A 18 -13.56 13.28 2.95
C ARG A 18 -12.64 12.78 4.06
N GLY A 19 -11.45 13.36 4.12
CA GLY A 19 -10.44 13.05 5.12
C GLY A 19 -9.03 13.09 4.56
N GLU A 20 -8.06 13.07 5.47
CA GLU A 20 -6.63 13.19 5.16
C GLU A 20 -6.13 12.15 4.14
N ARG A 21 -6.74 10.96 4.09
CA ARG A 21 -6.43 9.93 3.09
C ARG A 21 -6.82 10.34 1.67
N ALA A 22 -8.01 10.93 1.50
CA ALA A 22 -8.51 11.43 0.23
C ALA A 22 -7.64 12.59 -0.29
N GLU A 23 -7.26 13.53 0.59
CA GLU A 23 -6.40 14.65 0.20
C GLU A 23 -5.00 14.20 -0.22
N ARG A 24 -4.39 13.25 0.49
CA ARG A 24 -3.10 12.65 0.08
C ARG A 24 -3.18 11.88 -1.22
N LEU A 25 -4.32 11.23 -1.50
CA LEU A 25 -4.54 10.51 -2.75
C LEU A 25 -4.67 11.49 -3.93
N ALA A 26 -5.46 12.55 -3.76
CA ALA A 26 -5.62 13.59 -4.76
C ALA A 26 -4.28 14.28 -5.06
N LYS A 27 -3.49 14.59 -4.03
CA LYS A 27 -2.16 15.19 -4.19
C LYS A 27 -1.21 14.31 -4.98
N PHE A 28 -1.20 13.00 -4.69
CA PHE A 28 -0.36 12.04 -5.43
C PHE A 28 -0.74 11.96 -6.91
N ILE A 29 -2.04 11.83 -7.21
CA ILE A 29 -2.53 11.78 -8.59
C ILE A 29 -2.19 13.07 -9.35
N MET A 30 -2.28 14.23 -8.70
CA MET A 30 -1.90 15.52 -9.30
C MET A 30 -0.40 15.66 -9.53
N ASP A 31 0.43 15.11 -8.65
CA ASP A 31 1.89 15.14 -8.77
C ASP A 31 2.38 14.29 -9.94
N GLU A 32 1.88 13.05 -10.03
CA GLU A 32 2.13 12.15 -11.17
C GLU A 32 1.70 12.77 -12.50
N PHE A 33 0.52 13.40 -12.53
CA PHE A 33 0.05 14.10 -13.72
C PHE A 33 0.96 15.26 -14.12
N ARG A 34 1.51 16.00 -13.14
CA ARG A 34 2.46 17.10 -13.38
C ARG A 34 3.82 16.62 -13.90
N ILE A 35 4.25 15.42 -13.50
CA ILE A 35 5.49 14.80 -13.97
C ILE A 35 5.37 14.31 -15.43
N GLY A 36 4.14 14.23 -15.95
CA GLY A 36 3.85 13.86 -17.34
C GLY A 36 3.16 12.51 -17.49
N ASN A 37 2.71 11.88 -16.40
CA ASN A 37 1.84 10.71 -16.47
C ASN A 37 0.40 11.15 -16.80
N ILE A 38 0.11 11.23 -18.10
CA ILE A 38 -1.19 11.63 -18.66
C ILE A 38 -2.13 10.44 -18.92
N ASP A 39 -1.66 9.21 -18.72
CA ASP A 39 -2.48 8.02 -18.99
C ASP A 39 -3.40 7.69 -17.81
N GLU A 40 -4.70 7.57 -18.09
CA GLU A 40 -5.73 7.31 -17.08
C GLU A 40 -5.53 5.94 -16.40
N ARG A 41 -5.11 4.91 -17.15
CA ARG A 41 -4.88 3.58 -16.59
C ARG A 41 -3.64 3.55 -15.71
N THR A 42 -2.55 4.18 -16.16
CA THR A 42 -1.30 4.24 -15.38
C THR A 42 -1.52 4.95 -14.05
N LEU A 43 -2.20 6.10 -14.05
CA LEU A 43 -2.53 6.82 -12.82
C LEU A 43 -3.39 5.98 -11.87
N LEU A 44 -4.37 5.25 -12.41
CA LEU A 44 -5.24 4.38 -11.64
C LEU A 44 -4.47 3.21 -11.01
N GLU A 45 -3.62 2.52 -11.78
CA GLU A 45 -2.78 1.42 -11.27
C GLU A 45 -1.82 1.90 -10.19
N CYS A 46 -1.13 3.02 -10.40
CA CYS A 46 -0.23 3.61 -9.40
C CYS A 46 -0.97 3.99 -8.11
N ALA A 47 -2.14 4.61 -8.24
CA ALA A 47 -2.98 5.02 -7.10
C ALA A 47 -3.51 3.81 -6.31
N LEU A 48 -3.99 2.77 -7.01
CA LEU A 48 -4.46 1.52 -6.39
C LEU A 48 -3.33 0.76 -5.71
N TRP A 49 -2.17 0.66 -6.36
CA TRP A 49 -1.01 -0.02 -5.80
C TRP A 49 -0.54 0.64 -4.50
N ARG A 50 -0.54 1.98 -4.46
CA ARG A 50 -0.20 2.76 -3.26
C ARG A 50 -1.18 2.53 -2.11
N GLU A 51 -2.49 2.55 -2.36
CA GLU A 51 -3.46 2.28 -1.29
C GLU A 51 -3.46 0.81 -0.86
N ARG A 52 -3.28 -0.15 -1.78
CA ARG A 52 -3.21 -1.57 -1.46
C ARG A 52 -2.02 -1.92 -0.56
N ARG A 53 -0.86 -1.29 -0.77
CA ARG A 53 0.30 -1.42 0.13
C ARG A 53 0.05 -0.82 1.53
N ARG A 54 -0.72 0.26 1.64
CA ARG A 54 -1.07 0.85 2.93
C ARG A 54 -2.08 0.03 3.72
N ILE A 55 -2.95 -0.71 3.03
CA ILE A 55 -3.86 -1.68 3.64
C ILE A 55 -3.06 -2.88 4.16
N ALA A 56 -2.13 -3.42 3.35
CA ALA A 56 -1.28 -4.54 3.76
C ALA A 56 -0.46 -4.23 5.03
N VAL A 57 0.16 -3.04 5.10
CA VAL A 57 0.91 -2.61 6.30
C VAL A 57 0.04 -2.48 7.55
N ASN A 58 -1.26 -2.19 7.43
CA ASN A 58 -2.15 -2.17 8.60
C ASN A 58 -2.63 -3.57 9.02
N THR A 59 -2.69 -4.53 8.09
CA THR A 59 -3.01 -5.93 8.42
C THR A 59 -1.80 -6.66 9.01
N GLU A 60 -0.57 -6.30 8.61
CA GLU A 60 0.65 -6.86 9.20
C GLU A 60 0.85 -6.48 10.67
N VAL A 61 0.19 -5.43 11.19
CA VAL A 61 0.22 -5.15 12.64
C VAL A 61 -0.64 -6.15 13.45
N LEU A 62 -1.50 -6.94 12.80
CA LEU A 62 -2.19 -8.07 13.46
C LEU A 62 -1.56 -9.45 13.13
N GLU A 63 -0.69 -9.55 12.12
CA GLU A 63 -0.02 -10.80 11.70
C GLU A 63 1.53 -10.73 11.76
N THR A 64 2.09 -9.86 12.61
CA THR A 64 3.52 -9.93 13.02
C THR A 64 3.66 -10.54 14.42
N VAL A 65 2.69 -11.34 14.87
CA VAL A 65 2.99 -12.47 15.72
C VAL A 65 2.97 -13.66 14.78
N GLU A 66 4.03 -14.47 14.83
CA GLU A 66 4.26 -15.64 13.99
C GLU A 66 5.01 -15.33 12.68
N ILE A 67 6.07 -16.09 12.45
CA ILE A 67 6.87 -16.14 11.21
C ILE A 67 7.94 -15.04 11.07
N TRP A 68 8.85 -14.93 12.04
CA TRP A 68 10.28 -14.88 11.69
C TRP A 68 11.09 -15.83 12.58
N VAL A 69 11.33 -17.00 11.98
CA VAL A 69 12.53 -17.84 12.10
C VAL A 69 12.64 -18.74 13.34
N ALA A 70 12.11 -19.95 13.16
CA ALA A 70 12.71 -21.15 13.72
C ALA A 70 14.23 -21.15 13.49
N ARG A 71 15.01 -20.91 14.54
CA ARG A 71 16.43 -21.30 14.56
C ARG A 71 16.47 -22.83 14.49
N PRO A 72 17.07 -23.44 13.46
CA PRO A 72 17.41 -24.85 13.54
C PRO A 72 18.52 -24.96 14.59
N GLY A 73 18.21 -25.64 15.69
CA GLY A 73 19.22 -26.08 16.63
C GLY A 73 20.32 -26.84 15.89
N ARG A 74 21.54 -26.31 15.93
CA ARG A 74 22.74 -27.09 15.68
C ARG A 74 23.69 -26.98 16.86
N ARG A 75 23.59 -28.04 17.67
CA ARG A 75 24.69 -28.93 18.04
C ARG A 75 25.61 -28.40 19.16
N ASN A 76 25.17 -28.73 20.38
CA ASN A 76 26.02 -28.98 21.54
C ASN A 76 27.03 -30.12 21.22
N PRO A 77 28.36 -29.91 21.32
CA PRO A 77 29.30 -30.99 21.58
C PRO A 77 29.48 -31.14 23.10
N ARG A 78 29.29 -32.38 23.52
CA ARG A 78 29.26 -32.87 24.89
C ARG A 78 30.59 -32.68 25.63
N TYR A 79 30.46 -32.56 26.95
CA TYR A 79 31.35 -33.05 28.02
C TYR A 79 32.72 -33.63 27.61
N HIS A 80 33.78 -33.05 28.16
CA HIS A 80 34.78 -33.80 28.92
C HIS A 80 35.55 -32.89 29.89
#